data_AF-A0AB38N2S9-F1
#
_entry.id   AF-A0AB38N2S9-F1
#
_cell.length_a   1.000
_cell.length_b   1.000
_cell.length_c   1.000
_cell.angle_alpha   90.00
_cell.angle_beta   90.00
_cell.angle_gamma   90.00
#
_symmetry.space_group_name_H-M   'P 1'
#
loop_
_entity.id
_entity.type
_entity.pdbx_description
1 polymer ?
#
loop_
_entity_poly.entity_id
_entity_poly.type
_entity_poly.pdbx_seq_one_letter_code
_entity_poly.pdbx_strand_id
1 'polypeptide(L)'
;MCAPEDDPNYTIAYQAAANALNHGIDYANGGCFWDGNDLKSDGKKHDKYRAGFTYTSPEHNIFHTPEPPPKHRHSTHGVYNYAYESTAAYGSTIFWKYTSQFIHARGAKQCH
;
A
#
# COMPACT_ATOMS: atom_id res chain seq x y z
N MET A 1 -27.79 -13.84 -1.74
CA MET A 1 -28.24 -12.95 -2.84
C MET A 1 -27.26 -11.79 -2.85
N CYS A 2 -26.63 -11.48 -3.98
CA CYS A 2 -25.87 -10.24 -4.11
C CYS A 2 -26.84 -9.06 -4.02
N ALA A 3 -26.39 -7.91 -3.51
CA ALA A 3 -27.19 -6.69 -3.60
C ALA A 3 -27.48 -6.39 -5.08
N PRO A 4 -28.64 -5.80 -5.41
CA PRO A 4 -28.88 -5.31 -6.77
C PRO A 4 -27.95 -4.12 -7.07
N GLU A 5 -27.50 -4.00 -8.32
CA GLU A 5 -26.56 -2.95 -8.76
C GLU A 5 -27.10 -1.53 -8.51
N ASP A 6 -28.42 -1.37 -8.52
CA ASP A 6 -29.13 -0.10 -8.35
C ASP A 6 -29.46 0.24 -6.89
N ASP A 7 -28.97 -0.54 -5.92
CA ASP A 7 -29.10 -0.16 -4.51
C ASP A 7 -28.21 1.08 -4.25
N PRO A 8 -28.80 2.21 -3.83
CA PRO A 8 -28.05 3.46 -3.63
C PRO A 8 -26.94 3.33 -2.58
N ASN A 9 -27.02 2.32 -1.70
CA ASN A 9 -25.98 2.05 -0.71
C ASN A 9 -24.71 1.43 -1.33
N TYR A 10 -24.79 0.87 -2.53
CA TYR A 10 -23.70 0.13 -3.17
C TYR A 10 -23.32 0.66 -4.55
N THR A 11 -24.04 1.63 -5.12
CA THR A 11 -23.76 2.19 -6.45
C THR A 11 -22.29 2.59 -6.63
N ILE A 12 -21.68 3.25 -5.64
CA ILE A 12 -20.27 3.67 -5.70
C ILE A 12 -19.33 2.44 -5.74
N ALA A 13 -19.64 1.39 -4.98
CA ALA A 13 -18.83 0.17 -4.96
C ALA A 13 -18.91 -0.57 -6.30
N TYR A 14 -20.10 -0.65 -6.91
CA TYR A 14 -20.26 -1.22 -8.25
C TYR A 14 -19.50 -0.43 -9.31
N GLN A 15 -19.59 0.91 -9.27
CA GLN A 15 -18.84 1.78 -10.19
C GLN A 15 -17.33 1.61 -10.03
N ALA A 16 -16.83 1.53 -8.80
CA ALA A 16 -15.41 1.31 -8.52
C ALA A 16 -14.94 -0.06 -9.03
N ALA A 17 -15.72 -1.12 -8.81
CA ALA A 17 -15.43 -2.46 -9.33
C ALA A 17 -15.45 -2.48 -10.87
N ALA A 18 -16.45 -1.86 -11.49
CA ALA A 18 -16.53 -1.74 -12.95
C ALA A 18 -15.34 -0.96 -13.53
N ASN A 19 -14.90 0.13 -12.89
CA ASN A 19 -13.69 0.85 -13.26
C ASN A 19 -12.46 -0.09 -13.22
N ALA A 20 -12.27 -0.86 -12.14
CA ALA A 20 -11.14 -1.76 -12.01
C ALA A 20 -11.13 -2.88 -13.07
N LEU A 21 -12.29 -3.48 -13.35
CA LEU A 21 -12.42 -4.56 -14.33
C LEU A 21 -12.24 -4.10 -15.77
N ASN A 22 -12.61 -2.86 -16.09
CA ASN A 22 -12.53 -2.30 -17.43
C ASN A 22 -11.23 -1.53 -17.69
N HIS A 23 -10.15 -1.83 -16.95
CA HIS A 23 -8.86 -1.12 -17.07
C HIS A 23 -8.99 0.40 -16.94
N GLY A 24 -9.90 0.85 -16.07
CA GLY A 24 -10.10 2.25 -15.77
C GLY A 24 -8.96 2.83 -14.94
N ILE A 25 -9.21 3.98 -14.32
CA ILE A 25 -8.17 4.71 -13.56
C ILE A 25 -7.73 3.86 -12.37
N ASP A 26 -6.42 3.60 -12.27
CA ASP A 26 -5.82 2.99 -11.10
C ASP A 26 -5.53 4.06 -10.03
N TYR A 27 -6.49 4.23 -9.13
CA TYR A 27 -6.33 5.14 -8.00
C TYR A 27 -5.26 4.65 -7.01
N ALA A 28 -4.94 3.36 -6.95
CA ALA A 28 -3.88 2.86 -6.08
C ALA A 28 -2.48 3.17 -6.64
N ASN A 29 -2.37 3.64 -7.89
CA ASN A 29 -1.12 4.03 -8.54
C ASN A 29 -0.05 2.91 -8.47
N GLY A 30 -0.46 1.68 -8.78
CA GLY A 30 0.35 0.47 -8.72
C GLY A 30 0.54 -0.11 -7.31
N GLY A 31 -0.22 0.35 -6.33
CA GLY A 31 -0.23 -0.21 -4.97
C GLY A 31 -0.87 -1.60 -4.93
N CYS A 32 -0.14 -2.58 -4.40
CA CYS A 32 -0.65 -3.96 -4.18
C CYS A 32 -1.09 -4.20 -2.73
N PHE A 33 -0.78 -3.29 -1.81
CA PHE A 33 -1.08 -3.40 -0.39
C PHE A 33 -1.70 -2.10 0.11
N TRP A 34 -2.42 -2.16 1.22
CA TRP A 34 -2.99 -0.99 1.88
C TRP A 34 -2.76 -1.07 3.40
N ASP A 35 -2.84 0.07 4.08
CA ASP A 35 -3.09 0.12 5.54
C ASP A 35 -4.11 1.20 5.85
N GLY A 36 -4.81 1.02 6.97
CA GLY A 36 -5.70 2.02 7.53
C GLY A 36 -5.11 2.68 8.78
N ASN A 37 -6.02 3.14 9.64
CA ASN A 37 -5.68 3.82 10.89
C ASN A 37 -4.87 2.94 11.87
N ASP A 38 -4.87 1.62 11.68
CA ASP A 38 -4.08 0.64 12.43
C ASP A 38 -2.57 0.87 12.29
N LEU A 39 -2.11 1.42 11.17
CA LEU A 39 -0.71 1.82 11.00
C LEU A 39 -0.26 2.82 12.07
N LYS A 40 -1.17 3.70 12.50
CA LYS A 40 -0.92 4.69 13.56
C LYS A 40 -1.12 4.10 14.96
N SER A 41 -2.24 3.41 15.20
CA SER A 41 -2.56 2.91 16.54
C SER A 41 -1.52 1.89 17.02
N ASP A 42 -1.03 1.05 16.11
CA ASP A 42 -0.09 -0.01 16.44
C ASP A 42 1.37 0.48 16.32
N GLY A 43 1.60 1.48 15.47
CA GLY A 43 2.88 2.15 15.28
C GLY A 43 4.03 1.16 15.10
N LYS A 44 4.99 1.14 16.03
CA LYS A 44 6.17 0.26 15.98
C LYS A 44 5.87 -1.24 16.05
N LYS A 45 4.68 -1.61 16.54
CA LYS A 45 4.23 -3.01 16.60
C LYS A 45 3.61 -3.46 15.28
N HIS A 46 3.18 -2.53 14.44
CA HIS A 46 2.57 -2.81 13.15
C HIS A 46 3.55 -3.55 12.24
N ASP A 47 3.06 -4.58 11.54
CA ASP A 47 3.91 -5.44 10.72
C ASP A 47 4.59 -4.67 9.59
N LYS A 48 3.93 -3.65 9.03
CA LYS A 48 4.55 -2.81 8.00
C LYS A 48 5.67 -1.91 8.54
N TYR A 49 5.54 -1.41 9.78
CA TYR A 49 6.63 -0.68 10.43
C TYR A 49 7.82 -1.63 10.69
N ARG A 50 7.54 -2.85 11.15
CA ARG A 50 8.53 -3.92 11.35
C ARG A 50 9.12 -4.48 10.06
N ALA A 51 8.44 -4.36 8.93
CA ALA A 51 8.99 -4.67 7.61
C ALA A 51 9.85 -3.52 7.08
N GLY A 52 9.41 -2.28 7.27
CA GLY A 52 10.10 -1.06 6.85
C GLY A 52 9.40 -0.46 5.63
N PHE A 53 9.00 0.81 5.72
CA PHE A 53 8.37 1.55 4.63
C PHE A 53 8.97 2.94 4.49
N THR A 54 8.79 3.55 3.33
CA THR A 54 9.07 4.96 3.06
C THR A 54 7.91 5.63 2.33
N TYR A 55 7.72 6.92 2.54
CA TYR A 55 6.76 7.74 1.80
C TYR A 55 7.41 8.33 0.57
N THR A 56 6.81 8.12 -0.60
CA THR A 56 7.26 8.73 -1.86
C THR A 56 6.87 10.20 -1.98
N SER A 57 5.86 10.64 -1.25
CA SER A 57 5.48 12.05 -1.10
C SER A 57 5.00 12.33 0.33
N PRO A 58 5.24 13.54 0.88
CA PRO A 58 4.78 13.92 2.22
C PRO A 58 3.26 13.80 2.41
N GLU A 59 2.49 14.06 1.35
CA GLU A 59 1.02 13.99 1.33
C GLU A 59 0.50 12.57 1.56
N HIS A 60 1.31 11.54 1.31
CA HIS A 60 0.95 10.15 1.60
C HIS A 60 0.96 9.84 3.09
N ASN A 61 1.58 10.68 3.94
CA ASN A 61 1.59 10.51 5.39
C ASN A 61 0.34 11.07 6.09
N ILE A 62 -0.84 10.64 5.65
CA ILE A 62 -2.13 11.11 6.18
C ILE A 62 -2.32 10.83 7.69
N PHE A 63 -1.61 9.83 8.22
CA PHE A 63 -1.69 9.46 9.63
C PHE A 63 -0.64 10.15 10.53
N HIS A 64 0.27 10.92 9.94
CA HIS A 64 1.40 11.55 10.64
C HIS A 64 2.27 10.51 11.38
N THR A 65 2.41 9.33 10.80
CA THR A 65 3.24 8.25 11.34
C THR A 65 4.67 8.46 10.82
N PRO A 66 5.69 8.46 11.69
CA PRO A 66 7.07 8.58 11.23
C PRO A 66 7.50 7.32 10.48
N GLU A 67 8.38 7.48 9.50
CA GLU A 67 9.00 6.34 8.83
C GLU A 67 9.85 5.53 9.83
N PRO A 68 9.89 4.19 9.70
CA PRO A 68 10.87 3.39 10.40
C PRO A 68 12.30 3.74 9.97
N PRO A 69 13.32 3.51 10.81
CA PRO A 69 14.70 3.70 10.41
C PRO A 69 15.08 2.77 9.25
N PRO A 70 15.99 3.18 8.36
CA PRO A 70 16.48 2.34 7.27
C PRO A 70 17.18 1.10 7.84
N LYS A 71 16.92 -0.07 7.26
CA LYS A 71 17.34 -1.34 7.85
C LYS A 71 18.63 -1.93 7.31
N HIS A 72 19.12 -1.45 6.18
CA HIS A 72 20.33 -1.97 5.51
C HIS A 72 20.36 -3.51 5.48
N ARG A 73 19.26 -4.15 5.09
CA ARG A 73 19.14 -5.62 5.12
C ARG A 73 19.86 -6.22 3.93
N HIS A 74 20.82 -7.09 4.19
CA HIS A 74 21.50 -7.88 3.19
C HIS A 74 20.72 -9.15 2.84
N SER A 75 20.66 -9.47 1.56
CA SER A 75 20.22 -10.75 1.03
C SER A 75 21.27 -11.31 0.07
N THR A 76 21.04 -12.53 -0.42
CA THR A 76 21.87 -13.16 -1.46
C THR A 76 21.97 -12.31 -2.74
N HIS A 77 20.95 -11.52 -3.05
CA HIS A 77 20.83 -10.81 -4.34
C HIS A 77 20.98 -9.28 -4.20
N GLY A 78 21.13 -8.73 -2.99
CA GLY A 78 21.32 -7.30 -2.83
C GLY A 78 21.04 -6.78 -1.43
N VAL A 79 20.99 -5.46 -1.30
CA VAL A 79 20.71 -4.75 -0.05
C VAL A 79 19.47 -3.89 -0.24
N TYR A 80 18.62 -3.81 0.79
CA TYR A 80 17.47 -2.92 0.79
C TYR A 80 17.29 -2.22 2.15
N ASN A 81 16.83 -0.97 2.11
CA ASN A 81 16.54 -0.18 3.32
C ASN A 81 15.09 -0.31 3.78
N TYR A 82 14.18 -0.27 2.81
CA TYR A 82 12.73 -0.31 3.01
C TYR A 82 12.12 -1.41 2.14
N ALA A 83 11.17 -2.15 2.70
CA ALA A 83 10.44 -3.16 1.95
C ALA A 83 9.36 -2.51 1.08
N TYR A 84 8.67 -1.49 1.62
CA TYR A 84 7.53 -0.84 0.99
C TYR A 84 7.81 0.63 0.67
N GLU A 85 7.16 1.14 -0.38
CA GLU A 85 7.05 2.56 -0.68
C GLU A 85 5.59 2.94 -0.93
N SER A 86 5.18 4.14 -0.49
CA SER A 86 3.81 4.60 -0.69
C SER A 86 3.54 4.96 -2.16
N THR A 87 2.30 4.82 -2.59
CA THR A 87 1.89 5.00 -4.00
C THR A 87 0.76 6.01 -4.14
N ALA A 88 -0.18 5.99 -3.20
CA ALA A 88 -1.26 6.95 -3.07
C ALA A 88 -1.79 6.96 -1.63
N ALA A 89 -2.56 7.98 -1.27
CA ALA A 89 -3.32 8.02 -0.03
C ALA A 89 -4.66 8.74 -0.22
N TYR A 90 -5.75 8.14 0.23
CA TYR A 90 -7.09 8.70 0.14
C TYR A 90 -7.90 8.41 1.40
N GLY A 91 -8.60 9.42 1.91
CA GLY A 91 -9.41 9.29 3.11
C GLY A 91 -8.59 8.77 4.29
N SER A 92 -8.87 7.53 4.69
CA SER A 92 -8.19 6.82 5.78
C SER A 92 -7.44 5.58 5.29
N THR A 93 -6.83 5.65 4.10
CA THR A 93 -6.09 4.53 3.51
C THR A 93 -4.84 5.01 2.80
N ILE A 94 -3.72 4.33 3.04
CA ILE A 94 -2.46 4.51 2.32
C ILE A 94 -2.21 3.25 1.51
N PHE A 95 -1.86 3.42 0.24
CA PHE A 95 -1.52 2.34 -0.69
C PHE A 95 0.00 2.20 -0.82
N TRP A 96 0.45 0.96 -0.96
CA TRP A 96 1.86 0.60 -0.95
C TRP A 96 2.18 -0.40 -2.03
N LYS A 97 3.43 -0.38 -2.46
CA LYS A 97 4.03 -1.42 -3.29
C LYS A 97 5.41 -1.78 -2.74
N TYR A 98 5.99 -2.90 -3.16
CA TYR A 98 7.37 -3.17 -2.78
C TYR A 98 8.33 -2.23 -3.51
N THR A 99 9.40 -1.87 -2.82
CA THR A 99 10.53 -1.16 -3.44
C THR A 99 11.23 -2.07 -4.45
N SER A 100 11.78 -1.48 -5.51
CA SER A 100 12.58 -2.20 -6.49
C SER A 100 13.78 -2.93 -5.85
N GLN A 101 14.40 -2.32 -4.84
CA GLN A 101 15.48 -2.93 -4.06
C GLN A 101 15.01 -4.18 -3.31
N PHE A 102 13.84 -4.14 -2.68
CA PHE A 102 13.30 -5.29 -1.98
C PHE A 102 12.97 -6.44 -2.94
N ILE A 103 12.34 -6.14 -4.08
CA ILE A 103 12.06 -7.12 -5.14
C ILE A 103 13.36 -7.77 -5.62
N HIS A 104 14.36 -6.96 -6.00
CA HIS A 104 15.65 -7.46 -6.48
C HIS A 104 16.36 -8.32 -5.42
N ALA A 105 16.40 -7.83 -4.17
CA ALA A 105 17.07 -8.53 -3.07
C ALA A 105 16.38 -9.85 -2.70
N ARG A 106 15.05 -9.90 -2.70
CA ARG A 106 14.29 -11.06 -2.20
C ARG A 106 13.70 -11.95 -3.29
N GLY A 107 13.72 -11.53 -4.56
CA GLY A 107 12.98 -12.19 -5.63
C GLY A 107 11.47 -12.14 -5.43
N ALA A 108 10.97 -11.11 -4.74
CA ALA A 108 9.54 -10.96 -4.44
C ALA A 108 8.77 -10.55 -5.70
N LYS A 109 7.52 -11.02 -5.82
CA LYS A 109 6.58 -10.52 -6.84
C LYS A 109 5.83 -9.31 -6.28
N GLN A 110 5.50 -8.37 -7.15
CA GLN A 110 4.91 -7.09 -6.75
C GLN A 110 3.48 -7.26 -6.21
N CYS A 111 2.62 -7.85 -7.03
CA CYS A 111 1.27 -8.27 -6.67
C CYS A 111 1.17 -9.81 -6.73
N HIS A 112 0.10 -10.38 -6.15
CA HIS A 112 -0.19 -11.82 -6.19
C HIS A 112 -0.64 -12.31 -7.57
#